data_AF-A0A4R8WCW7-F1
#
_entry.id   AF-A0A4R8WCW7-F1
#
_cell.length_a   1.000
_cell.length_b   1.000
_cell.length_c   1.000
_cell.angle_alpha   90.00
_cell.angle_beta   90.00
_cell.angle_gamma   90.00
#
_symmetry.space_group_name_H-M   'P 1'
#
loop_
_entity.id
_entity.type
_entity.pdbx_description
1 polymer ?
#
loop_
_entity_poly.entity_id
_entity_poly.type
_entity_poly.pdbx_seq_one_letter_code
_entity_poly.pdbx_strand_id
1 'polypeptide(L)'
;MTDVSLDLAAFPAEFRWGVATAAFEIEGAAQEGGDVNDADRLSFLAGYLSAAARALREGVNLQGCYARSFLDNFEWAEGYSKRLGLVYVDYRNQERIPKASARWYADQIARHRICAEAKAVTA
;
A
#
# COMPACT_ATOMS: atom_id res chain seq x y z
N MET A 1 -12.54 0.01 -14.00
CA MET A 1 -11.39 0.00 -13.08
C MET A 1 -10.37 0.94 -13.69
N THR A 2 -10.23 2.15 -13.16
CA THR A 2 -9.28 3.15 -13.66
C THR A 2 -7.86 2.59 -13.48
N ASP A 3 -7.14 2.45 -14.59
CA ASP A 3 -5.70 2.20 -14.57
C ASP A 3 -5.03 3.43 -13.96
N VAL A 4 -4.79 3.39 -12.64
CA VAL A 4 -4.07 4.47 -11.97
C VAL A 4 -2.59 4.23 -12.21
N SER A 5 -2.09 4.77 -13.32
CA SER A 5 -0.67 4.76 -13.65
C SER A 5 0.09 5.66 -12.69
N LEU A 6 0.95 5.08 -11.85
CA LEU A 6 1.86 5.81 -10.97
C LEU A 6 3.13 6.22 -11.72
N ASP A 7 3.58 7.47 -11.53
CA ASP A 7 4.91 7.91 -11.98
C ASP A 7 6.00 7.31 -11.07
N LEU A 8 6.28 6.01 -11.27
CA LEU A 8 7.32 5.29 -10.54
C LEU A 8 8.72 5.87 -10.80
N ALA A 9 8.91 6.62 -11.89
CA ALA A 9 10.17 7.25 -12.20
C ALA A 9 10.49 8.47 -11.32
N ALA A 10 9.49 9.03 -10.63
CA ALA A 10 9.69 10.10 -9.63
C ALA A 10 10.39 9.60 -8.35
N PHE A 11 10.28 8.31 -8.03
CA PHE A 11 10.83 7.75 -6.81
C PHE A 11 12.33 7.43 -6.97
N PRO A 12 13.20 7.88 -6.04
CA PRO A 12 14.62 7.52 -6.01
C PRO A 12 14.84 6.01 -6.00
N ALA A 13 15.99 5.53 -6.48
CA ALA A 13 16.31 4.10 -6.48
C ALA A 13 16.35 3.52 -5.05
N GLU A 14 16.79 4.33 -4.09
CA GLU A 14 16.87 4.02 -2.67
C GLU A 14 15.57 4.29 -1.89
N PHE A 15 14.48 4.65 -2.57
CA PHE A 15 13.20 4.94 -1.91
C PHE A 15 12.71 3.75 -1.11
N ARG A 16 12.38 3.99 0.18
CA ARG A 16 12.00 2.94 1.10
C ARG A 16 10.50 2.71 1.06
N TRP A 17 10.10 1.60 0.47
CA TRP A 17 8.74 1.09 0.56
C TRP A 17 8.59 0.26 1.82
N GLY A 18 7.49 0.43 2.53
CA GLY A 18 7.22 -0.40 3.69
C GLY A 18 5.75 -0.40 4.08
N VAL A 19 5.52 -1.05 5.21
CA VAL A 19 4.23 -1.12 5.90
C VAL A 19 4.48 -0.88 7.39
N ALA A 20 3.61 -0.11 8.03
CA ALA A 20 3.67 0.17 9.47
C ALA A 20 2.73 -0.77 10.24
N THR A 21 3.02 -0.98 11.53
CA THR A 21 2.21 -1.82 12.42
C THR A 21 0.98 -1.11 13.01
N ALA A 22 0.89 0.24 12.97
CA ALA A 22 -0.25 1.04 13.47
C ALA A 22 -0.28 2.48 12.85
N ALA A 23 -1.41 3.23 13.02
CA ALA A 23 -1.79 4.60 12.55
C ALA A 23 -2.97 4.83 11.53
N PHE A 24 -4.14 5.31 12.01
CA PHE A 24 -5.40 5.79 11.35
C PHE A 24 -6.09 5.17 10.08
N GLU A 25 -7.41 5.42 9.99
CA GLU A 25 -8.48 4.70 9.25
C GLU A 25 -8.51 4.78 7.72
N ILE A 26 -8.82 3.63 7.09
CA ILE A 26 -9.53 3.48 5.80
C ILE A 26 -10.32 2.16 5.84
N GLU A 27 -11.65 2.24 5.83
CA GLU A 27 -12.50 1.05 5.73
C GLU A 27 -12.46 0.44 4.32
N GLY A 28 -12.48 -0.90 4.25
CA GLY A 28 -12.43 -1.60 2.97
C GLY A 28 -12.39 -3.11 3.14
N ALA A 29 -13.59 -3.68 3.04
CA ALA A 29 -13.98 -5.07 2.82
C ALA A 29 -13.75 -6.11 3.93
N ALA A 30 -14.86 -6.68 4.42
CA ALA A 30 -14.93 -8.05 4.88
C ALA A 30 -16.12 -8.71 4.17
N GLN A 31 -15.82 -9.58 3.20
CA GLN A 31 -16.76 -10.60 2.75
C GLN A 31 -16.10 -11.94 3.08
N GLU A 32 -16.75 -12.74 3.92
CA GLU A 32 -16.30 -14.12 4.18
C GLU A 32 -16.32 -14.87 2.84
N GLY A 33 -15.18 -15.34 2.34
CA GLY A 33 -15.13 -16.00 1.03
C GLY A 33 -13.80 -15.97 0.24
N GLY A 34 -12.69 -15.51 0.82
CA GLY A 34 -11.35 -15.70 0.25
C GLY A 34 -10.82 -14.58 -0.65
N ASP A 35 -11.69 -13.79 -1.30
CA ASP A 35 -11.28 -12.58 -2.03
C ASP A 35 -11.79 -11.31 -1.34
N VAL A 36 -10.89 -10.66 -0.60
CA VAL A 36 -11.17 -9.38 0.04
C VAL A 36 -10.85 -8.25 -0.96
N ASN A 37 -11.88 -7.85 -1.71
CA ASN A 37 -11.80 -6.77 -2.68
C ASN A 37 -12.01 -5.40 -1.99
N ASP A 38 -10.93 -4.65 -1.79
CA ASP A 38 -10.90 -3.36 -1.11
C ASP A 38 -10.56 -2.20 -2.07
N ALA A 39 -11.39 -2.03 -3.10
CA ALA A 39 -11.20 -1.03 -4.17
C ALA A 39 -11.04 0.41 -3.65
N ASP A 40 -11.73 0.79 -2.57
CA ASP A 40 -11.60 2.11 -1.96
C ASP A 40 -10.22 2.32 -1.34
N ARG A 41 -9.66 1.29 -0.69
CA ARG A 41 -8.29 1.30 -0.17
C ARG A 41 -7.27 1.41 -1.31
N LEU A 42 -7.48 0.68 -2.40
CA LEU A 42 -6.60 0.78 -3.58
C LEU A 42 -6.60 2.22 -4.13
N SER A 43 -7.79 2.80 -4.30
CA SER A 43 -7.93 4.18 -4.79
C SER A 43 -7.25 5.19 -3.87
N PHE A 44 -7.39 5.01 -2.56
CA PHE A 44 -6.72 5.84 -1.57
C PHE A 44 -5.19 5.72 -1.67
N LEU A 45 -4.64 4.49 -1.67
CA LEU A 45 -3.20 4.27 -1.74
C LEU A 45 -2.61 4.87 -3.03
N ALA A 46 -3.29 4.68 -4.16
CA ALA A 46 -2.86 5.24 -5.43
C ALA A 46 -2.89 6.77 -5.43
N GLY A 47 -3.90 7.39 -4.81
CA GLY A 47 -3.95 8.84 -4.62
C GLY A 47 -2.78 9.37 -3.79
N TYR A 48 -2.47 8.73 -2.66
CA TYR A 48 -1.36 9.12 -1.78
C TYR A 48 0.00 8.95 -2.46
N LEU A 49 0.23 7.84 -3.16
CA LEU A 49 1.47 7.63 -3.89
C LEU A 49 1.63 8.61 -5.07
N SER A 50 0.53 9.00 -5.71
CA SER A 50 0.56 10.05 -6.74
C SER A 50 0.94 11.41 -6.17
N ALA A 51 0.40 11.76 -4.99
CA ALA A 51 0.79 12.98 -4.28
C ALA A 51 2.26 12.94 -3.83
N ALA A 52 2.76 11.79 -3.38
CA ALA A 52 4.16 11.59 -3.03
C ALA A 52 5.09 11.76 -4.25
N ALA A 53 4.74 11.18 -5.39
CA ALA A 53 5.46 11.35 -6.65
C ALA A 53 5.53 12.83 -7.06
N ARG A 54 4.41 13.56 -6.93
CA ARG A 54 4.38 15.01 -7.16
C ARG A 54 5.31 15.77 -6.21
N ALA A 55 5.27 15.48 -4.91
CA ALA A 55 6.12 16.15 -3.92
C ALA A 55 7.62 15.93 -4.23
N LEU A 56 7.99 14.71 -4.62
CA LEU A 56 9.36 14.39 -5.07
C LEU A 56 9.77 15.23 -6.29
N ARG A 57 8.88 15.37 -7.29
CA ARG A 57 9.11 16.23 -8.47
C ARG A 57 9.26 17.71 -8.11
N GLU A 58 8.56 18.16 -7.07
CA GLU A 58 8.66 19.52 -6.53
C GLU A 58 9.90 19.72 -5.63
N GLY A 59 10.76 18.72 -5.48
CA GLY A 59 12.04 18.81 -4.76
C GLY A 59 11.96 18.49 -3.28
N VAL A 60 10.84 17.96 -2.79
CA VAL A 60 10.72 17.50 -1.40
C VAL A 60 11.64 16.29 -1.18
N ASN A 61 12.46 16.34 -0.13
CA ASN A 61 13.31 15.21 0.29
C ASN A 61 12.49 14.13 1.00
N LEU A 62 11.71 13.36 0.23
CA LEU A 62 10.91 12.24 0.72
C LEU A 62 11.63 10.92 0.47
N GLN A 63 12.03 10.22 1.55
CA GLN A 63 12.88 9.03 1.44
C GLN A 63 12.14 7.69 1.50
N GLY A 64 10.85 7.70 1.81
CA GLY A 64 10.07 6.46 1.89
C GLY A 64 8.59 6.67 2.19
N CYS A 65 7.83 5.60 2.04
CA CYS A 65 6.41 5.53 2.35
C CYS A 65 6.11 4.19 3.05
N TYR A 66 5.43 4.27 4.20
CA TYR A 66 5.06 3.11 4.99
C TYR A 66 3.53 3.04 5.10
N ALA A 67 2.91 2.12 4.36
CA ALA A 67 1.47 1.97 4.37
C ALA A 67 0.96 1.42 5.71
N ARG A 68 -0.09 2.05 6.24
CA ARG A 68 -0.89 1.50 7.35
C ARG A 68 -1.90 0.50 6.79
N SER A 69 -2.09 -0.67 7.42
CA SER A 69 -1.13 -1.43 8.22
C SER A 69 -0.78 -2.71 7.47
N PHE A 70 0.23 -3.44 7.93
CA PHE A 70 0.50 -4.75 7.32
C PHE A 70 -0.69 -5.71 7.51
N LEU A 71 -1.09 -5.95 8.76
CA LEU A 71 -2.20 -6.83 9.13
C LEU A 71 -3.39 -6.03 9.65
N ASP A 72 -4.59 -6.61 9.51
CA ASP A 72 -5.71 -6.26 10.38
C ASP A 72 -5.32 -6.51 11.84
N ASN A 73 -5.57 -5.54 12.72
CA ASN A 73 -5.17 -5.59 14.13
C ASN A 73 -6.20 -4.89 15.02
N PHE A 74 -5.91 -4.80 16.32
CA PHE A 74 -6.77 -4.10 17.29
C PHE A 74 -6.67 -2.58 17.11
N GLU A 75 -7.79 -1.94 16.78
CA GLU A 75 -7.90 -0.51 16.51
C GLU A 75 -8.48 0.26 17.71
N TRP A 76 -7.77 0.24 18.84
CA TRP A 76 -8.06 1.09 20.00
C TRP A 76 -9.54 1.06 20.44
N ALA A 77 -10.24 2.19 20.41
CA ALA A 77 -11.63 2.32 20.82
C ALA A 77 -12.60 1.49 19.95
N GLU A 78 -12.22 1.21 18.70
CA GLU A 78 -13.03 0.46 17.75
C GLU A 78 -12.83 -1.06 17.87
N GLY A 79 -11.89 -1.50 18.71
CA GLY A 79 -11.58 -2.91 18.90
C GLY A 79 -11.23 -3.60 17.59
N TYR A 80 -11.92 -4.68 17.26
CA TYR A 80 -11.71 -5.47 16.04
C TYR A 80 -12.73 -5.20 14.93
N SER A 81 -13.55 -4.15 15.09
CA SER A 81 -14.59 -3.81 14.11
C SER A 81 -14.01 -3.19 12.83
N LYS A 82 -12.92 -2.41 12.95
CA LYS A 82 -12.20 -1.82 11.80
C LYS A 82 -11.09 -2.74 11.31
N ARG A 83 -10.96 -2.85 9.98
CA ARG A 83 -10.01 -3.74 9.31
C ARG A 83 -9.14 -2.99 8.32
N LEU A 84 -8.03 -2.46 8.84
CA LEU A 84 -7.18 -1.49 8.15
C LEU A 84 -5.93 -2.09 7.50
N GLY A 85 -5.71 -3.40 7.66
CA GLY A 85 -4.54 -4.07 7.09
C GLY A 85 -4.62 -4.20 5.58
N LEU A 86 -3.46 -4.23 4.93
CA LEU A 86 -3.31 -4.77 3.59
C LEU A 86 -3.60 -6.29 3.57
N VAL A 87 -3.38 -6.96 4.71
CA VAL A 87 -3.64 -8.39 4.89
C VAL A 87 -4.80 -8.56 5.87
N TYR A 88 -5.88 -9.19 5.41
CA TYR A 88 -6.99 -9.60 6.26
C TYR A 88 -6.53 -10.66 7.28
N VAL A 89 -7.05 -10.60 8.49
CA VAL A 89 -6.84 -11.62 9.53
C VAL A 89 -8.19 -12.15 10.01
N ASP A 90 -8.42 -13.46 9.84
CA ASP A 90 -9.52 -14.12 10.56
C ASP A 90 -9.10 -14.27 12.02
N TYR A 91 -9.73 -13.51 12.91
CA TYR A 91 -9.35 -13.51 14.33
C TYR A 91 -9.66 -14.83 15.05
N ARG A 92 -10.55 -15.68 14.51
CA ARG A 92 -10.92 -16.96 15.12
C ARG A 92 -9.80 -17.99 14.98
N ASN A 93 -9.19 -18.08 13.81
CA ASN A 93 -8.19 -19.12 13.48
C ASN A 93 -6.81 -18.56 13.08
N GLN A 94 -6.66 -17.23 13.05
CA GLN A 94 -5.44 -16.51 12.68
C GLN A 94 -5.00 -16.72 11.22
N GLU A 95 -5.91 -17.12 10.33
CA GLU A 95 -5.64 -17.16 8.89
C GLU A 95 -5.37 -15.75 8.36
N ARG A 96 -4.39 -15.61 7.46
CA ARG A 96 -4.01 -14.33 6.84
C ARG A 96 -4.20 -14.38 5.34
N ILE A 97 -4.97 -13.43 4.82
CA ILE A 97 -5.35 -13.37 3.41
C ILE A 97 -4.96 -12.00 2.85
N PRO A 98 -3.97 -11.91 1.94
CA PRO A 98 -3.65 -10.65 1.28
C PRO A 98 -4.87 -10.08 0.55
N LYS A 99 -5.22 -8.81 0.79
CA LYS A 99 -6.30 -8.12 0.10
C LYS A 99 -5.86 -7.70 -1.31
N ALA A 100 -6.79 -7.22 -2.14
CA ALA A 100 -6.46 -6.71 -3.47
C ALA A 100 -5.43 -5.57 -3.41
N SER A 101 -5.57 -4.67 -2.43
CA SER A 101 -4.61 -3.59 -2.18
C SER A 101 -3.19 -4.07 -1.83
N ALA A 102 -3.04 -5.20 -1.11
CA ALA A 102 -1.72 -5.79 -0.83
C ALA A 102 -1.02 -6.24 -2.12
N ARG A 103 -1.75 -6.95 -2.98
CA ARG A 103 -1.23 -7.44 -4.25
C ARG A 103 -0.84 -6.28 -5.16
N TRP A 104 -1.70 -5.27 -5.23
CA TRP A 104 -1.43 -4.06 -6.01
C TRP A 104 -0.20 -3.30 -5.48
N TYR A 105 -0.08 -3.11 -4.16
CA TYR A 105 1.05 -2.42 -3.55
C TYR A 105 2.38 -3.17 -3.79
N ALA A 106 2.37 -4.50 -3.67
CA ALA A 106 3.53 -5.34 -4.00
C ALA A 106 3.95 -5.22 -5.47
N ASP A 107 2.99 -5.13 -6.41
CA ASP A 107 3.27 -4.91 -7.83
C ASP A 107 3.94 -3.55 -8.07
N GLN A 108 3.52 -2.48 -7.38
CA GLN A 108 4.16 -1.17 -7.52
C GLN A 108 5.61 -1.17 -7.04
N ILE A 109 5.89 -1.85 -5.92
CA ILE A 109 7.27 -2.01 -5.40
C ILE A 109 8.13 -2.78 -6.41
N ALA A 110 7.60 -3.87 -6.97
CA ALA A 110 8.33 -4.68 -7.96
C ALA A 110 8.64 -3.88 -9.24
N ARG A 111 7.66 -3.12 -9.75
CA ARG A 111 7.84 -2.25 -10.92
C ARG A 111 8.82 -1.12 -10.67
N HIS A 112 8.79 -0.50 -9.48
CA HIS A 112 9.77 0.54 -9.11
C HIS A 112 11.18 -0.02 -9.13
N ARG A 113 11.39 -1.23 -8.61
CA ARG A 113 12.70 -1.90 -8.67
C ARG A 113 13.19 -2.09 -10.10
N ILE A 114 12.32 -2.56 -11.00
CA ILE A 114 12.64 -2.72 -12.43
C ILE A 114 13.00 -1.37 -13.08
N CYS A 115 12.23 -0.31 -12.81
CA CYS A 115 12.53 1.03 -13.31
C CYS A 115 13.86 1.58 -12.78
N ALA A 116 14.19 1.32 -11.51
CA ALA A 116 15.44 1.75 -10.89
C ALA A 116 16.64 1.03 -11.50
N GLU A 117 16.54 -0.30 -11.71
CA GLU A 117 17.56 -1.12 -12.36
C GLU A 117 17.81 -0.69 -13.81
N ALA A 118 16.75 -0.42 -14.57
CA ALA A 118 16.85 0.04 -15.95
C ALA A 118 17.62 1.37 -16.08
N LYS A 119 17.39 2.32 -15.16
CA LYS A 119 18.11 3.61 -15.12
C LYS A 119 19.59 3.43 -14.82
N ALA A 120 19.96 2.48 -13.96
CA ALA A 120 21.34 2.21 -13.59
C ALA A 120 22.18 1.62 -14.73
N VAL A 121 21.55 0.89 -15.66
CA VAL A 121 22.23 0.32 -16.85
C VAL A 121 22.52 1.38 -17.91
N THR A 122 21.71 2.44 -17.97
CA THR A 122 21.82 3.53 -18.94
C THR A 122 22.66 4.73 -18.50
N ALA A 123 23.13 4.73 -17.25
CA ALA A 123 23.98 5.79 -16.66
C ALA A 123 25.46 5.40 -16.72
#